data_AF-A0A8C2U643-F1
#
_entry.id   AF-A0A8C2U643-F1
#
_cell.length_a   1.000
_cell.length_b   1.000
_cell.length_c   1.000
_cell.angle_alpha   90.00
_cell.angle_beta   90.00
_cell.angle_gamma   90.00
#
_symmetry.space_group_name_H-M   'P 1'
#
loop_
_entity.id
_entity.type
_entity.pdbx_description
1 polymer ?
#
loop_
_entity_poly.entity_id
_entity_poly.type
_entity_poly.pdbx_seq_one_letter_code
_entity_poly.pdbx_strand_id
1 'polypeptide(L)'
;MAMLEDTMEDRIISEEYKIWKKDTPFLYNLVMTHTLERPSLTVQWLPNVSRPEGKDYALHWLVLGTHTSDEQNHLVVARVQIPSDDQFDTSKCDSEKGGGQRTRSSVMC
;
A
#
# COMPACT_ATOMS: atom_id res chain seq x y z
N MET A 1 -29.92 12.69 -14.54
CA MET A 1 -30.03 11.43 -13.77
C MET A 1 -28.66 10.84 -13.51
N ALA A 2 -27.86 10.51 -14.54
CA ALA A 2 -26.49 9.99 -14.40
C ALA A 2 -25.59 10.79 -13.42
N MET A 3 -25.55 12.13 -13.54
CA MET A 3 -24.73 12.99 -12.66
C MET A 3 -25.07 12.89 -11.16
N LEU A 4 -26.29 12.50 -10.77
CA LEU A 4 -26.66 12.33 -9.36
C LEU A 4 -26.26 10.95 -8.84
N GLU A 5 -26.32 9.94 -9.72
CA GLU A 5 -25.92 8.56 -9.44
C GLU A 5 -24.40 8.48 -9.22
N ASP A 6 -23.60 9.09 -10.12
CA ASP A 6 -22.14 9.21 -9.97
C ASP A 6 -21.75 9.87 -8.63
N THR A 7 -22.46 10.94 -8.22
CA THR A 7 -22.16 11.61 -6.94
C THR A 7 -22.56 10.80 -5.70
N MET A 8 -23.50 9.88 -5.84
CA MET A 8 -23.90 8.99 -4.76
C MET A 8 -22.92 7.83 -4.64
N GLU A 9 -22.48 7.26 -5.77
CA GLU A 9 -21.45 6.22 -5.81
C GLU A 9 -20.13 6.72 -5.21
N ASP A 10 -19.65 7.91 -5.60
CA ASP A 10 -18.44 8.52 -5.04
C ASP A 10 -18.50 8.68 -3.51
N ARG A 11 -19.68 9.03 -2.98
CA ARG A 11 -19.90 9.14 -1.54
C ARG A 11 -19.81 7.79 -0.85
N ILE A 12 -20.41 6.76 -1.44
CA ILE A 12 -20.35 5.38 -0.92
C ILE A 12 -18.90 4.90 -0.92
N ILE A 13 -18.19 5.03 -2.03
CA ILE A 13 -16.78 4.66 -2.19
C ILE A 13 -15.91 5.35 -1.12
N SER A 14 -16.13 6.65 -0.89
CA SER A 14 -15.42 7.41 0.14
C SER A 14 -15.69 6.88 1.55
N GLU A 15 -16.94 6.55 1.90
CA GLU A 15 -17.28 6.05 3.23
C GLU A 15 -16.72 4.63 3.47
N GLU A 16 -16.83 3.74 2.49
CA GLU A 16 -16.24 2.39 2.56
C GLU A 16 -14.72 2.44 2.71
N TYR A 17 -14.06 3.31 1.93
CA TYR A 17 -12.61 3.51 2.06
C TYR A 17 -12.21 3.99 3.46
N LYS A 18 -13.00 4.87 4.10
CA LYS A 18 -12.73 5.33 5.47
C LYS A 18 -12.85 4.20 6.49
N ILE A 19 -13.83 3.30 6.32
CA ILE A 19 -14.01 2.13 7.19
C ILE A 19 -12.82 1.18 7.00
N TRP A 20 -12.52 0.79 5.76
CA TRP A 20 -11.37 -0.06 5.44
C TRP A 20 -10.06 0.50 6.01
N LYS A 21 -9.84 1.81 5.91
CA LYS A 21 -8.65 2.47 6.45
C LYS A 21 -8.56 2.40 7.97
N LYS A 22 -9.69 2.43 8.68
CA LYS A 22 -9.73 2.22 10.14
C LYS A 22 -9.42 0.77 10.51
N ASP A 23 -9.87 -0.18 9.69
CA ASP A 23 -9.72 -1.61 9.96
C ASP A 23 -8.37 -2.18 9.49
N THR A 24 -7.65 -1.44 8.64
CA THR A 24 -6.36 -1.84 8.05
C THR A 24 -5.35 -2.42 9.06
N PRO A 25 -5.13 -1.84 10.26
CA PRO A 25 -4.19 -2.38 11.24
C PRO A 25 -4.57 -3.78 11.78
N PHE A 26 -5.85 -4.16 11.67
CA PHE A 26 -6.33 -5.48 12.08
C PHE A 26 -6.34 -6.48 10.92
N LEU A 27 -6.40 -6.00 9.68
CA LEU A 27 -6.54 -6.82 8.48
C LEU A 27 -5.20 -7.19 7.82
N TYR A 28 -4.19 -6.33 7.93
CA TYR A 28 -2.94 -6.47 7.17
C TYR A 28 -1.72 -6.23 8.05
N ASN A 29 -0.68 -7.05 7.87
CA ASN A 29 0.63 -6.82 8.48
C ASN A 29 1.39 -5.66 7.81
N LEU A 30 1.19 -5.46 6.51
CA LEU A 30 1.81 -4.40 5.72
C LEU A 30 0.82 -3.88 4.68
N VAL A 31 0.64 -2.56 4.64
CA VAL A 31 -0.03 -1.85 3.54
C VAL A 31 0.88 -0.72 3.13
N MET A 32 1.20 -0.66 1.83
CA MET A 32 1.95 0.44 1.23
C MET A 32 1.08 1.07 0.16
N THR A 33 0.87 2.38 0.26
CA THR A 33 0.15 3.16 -0.75
C THR A 33 1.16 4.05 -1.47
N HIS A 34 0.94 4.30 -2.75
CA HIS A 34 1.75 5.23 -3.52
C HIS A 34 0.94 5.81 -4.67
N THR A 35 0.88 7.12 -4.75
CA THR A 35 0.23 7.82 -5.87
C THR A 35 1.20 7.92 -7.04
N LEU A 36 0.94 7.17 -8.11
CA LEU A 36 1.71 7.28 -9.35
C LEU A 36 1.35 8.57 -10.10
N GLU A 37 2.32 9.13 -10.82
CA GLU A 37 2.10 10.32 -11.66
C GLU A 37 1.09 10.06 -12.79
N ARG A 38 1.14 8.85 -13.36
CA ARG A 38 0.23 8.39 -14.41
C ARG A 38 -0.32 7.02 -14.03
N PRO A 39 -1.58 6.73 -14.40
CA PRO A 39 -2.16 5.42 -14.13
C PRO A 39 -1.38 4.35 -14.87
N SER A 40 -1.19 3.22 -14.18
CA SER A 40 -0.62 2.02 -14.78
C SER A 40 -1.71 1.01 -15.08
N LEU A 41 -1.69 0.46 -16.29
CA LEU A 41 -2.58 -0.64 -16.69
C LEU A 41 -1.94 -2.03 -16.44
N THR A 42 -0.67 -2.07 -16.04
CA THR A 42 0.06 -3.32 -15.80
C THR A 42 0.89 -3.24 -14.53
N VAL A 43 0.95 -4.33 -13.77
CA VAL A 43 1.88 -4.46 -12.64
C VAL A 43 2.47 -5.87 -12.63
N GLN A 44 3.79 -5.96 -12.57
CA GLN A 44 4.48 -7.24 -12.54
C GLN A 44 5.70 -7.20 -11.62
N TRP A 45 5.76 -8.14 -10.67
CA TRP A 45 6.97 -8.38 -9.88
C TRP A 45 8.07 -9.00 -10.74
N LEU A 46 9.29 -8.49 -10.60
CA LEU A 46 10.47 -9.18 -11.11
C LEU A 46 10.96 -10.19 -10.08
N PRO A 47 11.51 -11.34 -10.53
CA PRO A 47 11.96 -12.41 -9.63
C PRO A 47 13.18 -12.02 -8.80
N ASN A 48 13.91 -10.96 -9.20
CA ASN A 48 15.12 -10.53 -8.51
C ASN A 48 14.78 -9.80 -7.21
N VAL A 49 15.24 -10.36 -6.10
CA VAL A 49 15.16 -9.75 -4.77
C VAL A 49 16.57 -9.58 -4.24
N SER A 50 16.92 -8.38 -3.77
CA SER A 50 18.23 -8.13 -3.15
C SER A 50 18.06 -7.75 -1.68
N ARG A 51 18.79 -8.43 -0.80
CA ARG A 51 18.83 -8.14 0.64
C ARG A 51 20.19 -7.53 0.97
N PRO A 52 20.28 -6.21 1.20
CA PRO A 52 21.55 -5.59 1.55
C PRO A 52 22.04 -6.10 2.92
N GLU A 53 23.33 -6.40 3.03
CA GLU A 53 23.92 -6.89 4.29
C GLU A 53 23.73 -5.85 5.42
N GLY A 54 23.28 -6.33 6.58
CA GLY A 54 23.05 -5.48 7.75
C GLY A 54 21.82 -4.55 7.65
N LYS A 55 20.93 -4.77 6.69
CA LYS A 55 19.63 -4.06 6.59
C LYS A 55 18.47 -5.00 6.91
N ASP A 56 17.42 -4.41 7.46
CA ASP A 56 16.18 -5.05 7.92
C ASP A 56 15.09 -5.07 6.85
N TYR A 57 15.44 -4.85 5.57
CA TYR A 57 14.50 -4.83 4.45
C TYR A 57 15.02 -5.61 3.25
N ALA A 58 14.10 -6.16 2.47
CA ALA A 58 14.34 -6.72 1.15
C ALA A 58 13.97 -5.69 0.08
N LEU A 59 14.80 -5.57 -0.95
CA LEU A 59 14.50 -4.76 -2.14
C LEU A 59 13.84 -5.67 -3.18
N HIS A 60 12.61 -5.34 -3.53
CA HIS A 60 11.87 -5.95 -4.62
C HIS A 60 11.73 -4.97 -5.77
N TRP A 61 11.53 -5.49 -6.98
CA TRP A 61 11.38 -4.69 -8.18
C TRP A 61 10.04 -4.96 -8.86
N LEU A 62 9.40 -3.89 -9.31
CA LEU A 62 8.13 -3.90 -10.02
C LEU A 62 8.32 -3.27 -11.40
N VAL A 63 7.63 -3.82 -12.39
CA VAL A 63 7.47 -3.22 -13.71
C VAL A 63 6.04 -2.69 -13.81
N LEU A 64 5.93 -1.42 -14.16
CA LEU A 64 4.70 -0.68 -14.39
C LEU A 64 4.75 -0.07 -15.80
N GLY A 65 3.60 0.14 -16.42
CA GLY A 65 3.50 0.87 -17.68
C GLY A 65 2.76 2.18 -17.44
N THR A 66 3.05 3.24 -18.18
CA THR A 66 2.14 4.40 -18.20
C THR A 66 1.15 4.26 -19.35
N HIS A 67 -0.07 4.73 -19.16
CA HIS A 67 -1.06 4.82 -20.22
C HIS A 67 -1.58 6.23 -20.37
N THR A 68 -1.15 6.88 -21.45
CA THR A 68 -1.40 8.30 -21.68
C THR A 68 -1.71 8.56 -23.15
N SER A 69 -2.81 9.25 -23.43
CA SER A 69 -3.24 9.53 -24.80
C SER A 69 -2.40 10.61 -25.50
N ASP A 70 -1.90 11.58 -24.73
CA ASP A 70 -1.31 12.82 -25.27
C ASP A 70 0.21 12.91 -25.04
N GLU A 71 0.82 11.87 -24.44
CA GLU A 71 2.25 11.78 -24.13
C GLU A 71 2.82 10.41 -24.50
N GLN A 72 4.15 10.32 -24.65
CA GLN A 72 4.85 9.07 -24.86
C GLN A 72 4.65 8.13 -23.66
N ASN A 73 4.22 6.89 -23.90
CA ASN A 73 4.15 5.88 -22.86
C ASN A 73 5.56 5.42 -22.46
N HIS A 74 5.76 5.24 -21.16
CA HIS A 74 7.00 4.83 -20.53
C HIS A 74 6.84 3.48 -19.82
N LEU A 75 7.90 2.69 -19.84
CA LEU A 75 8.06 1.55 -18.96
C LEU A 75 8.75 2.03 -17.68
N VAL A 76 8.11 1.85 -16.54
CA VAL A 76 8.61 2.27 -15.23
C VAL A 76 9.07 1.05 -14.47
N VAL A 77 10.34 1.04 -14.07
CA VAL A 77 10.92 0.03 -13.17
C VAL A 77 10.99 0.64 -11.78
N ALA A 78 10.08 0.24 -10.91
CA ALA A 78 9.98 0.73 -9.54
C ALA A 78 10.69 -0.22 -8.57
N ARG A 79 11.26 0.34 -7.51
CA ARG A 79 11.90 -0.42 -6.43
C ARG A 79 11.08 -0.27 -5.15
N VAL A 80 10.71 -1.38 -4.54
CA VAL A 80 9.93 -1.46 -3.31
C VAL A 80 10.81 -1.98 -2.19
N GLN A 81 10.78 -1.30 -1.05
CA GLN A 81 11.46 -1.76 0.16
C GLN A 81 10.45 -2.44 1.06
N ILE A 82 10.61 -3.75 1.28
CA ILE A 82 9.71 -4.54 2.11
C ILE A 82 10.44 -4.87 3.41
N PRO A 83 9.92 -4.50 4.59
CA PRO A 83 10.49 -4.90 5.87
C PRO A 83 10.61 -6.43 5.98
N SER A 84 11.70 -6.91 6.55
CA SER A 84 11.91 -8.33 6.80
C SER A 84 11.06 -8.81 7.97
N ASP A 85 10.69 -10.10 7.94
CA ASP A 85 9.68 -10.69 8.83
C ASP A 85 10.10 -10.69 10.32
N ASP A 86 11.41 -10.59 10.59
CA ASP A 86 12.01 -10.60 11.93
C ASP A 86 11.57 -9.43 12.85
N GLN A 87 10.77 -8.48 12.35
CA GLN A 87 10.24 -7.34 13.10
C GLN A 87 8.75 -7.45 13.45
N PHE A 88 8.02 -8.44 12.91
CA PHE A 88 6.61 -8.65 13.23
C PHE A 88 6.48 -9.50 14.50
N ASP A 89 6.87 -8.92 15.63
CA ASP A 89 6.76 -9.56 16.94
C ASP A 89 5.27 -9.71 17.30
N THR A 90 4.68 -10.86 16.98
CA THR A 90 3.27 -11.24 17.26
C THR A 90 2.98 -11.35 18.76
N SER A 91 3.99 -11.18 19.62
CA SER A 91 3.90 -11.26 21.07
C SER A 91 3.17 -10.08 21.74
N LYS A 92 2.78 -9.04 20.98
CA LYS A 92 2.03 -7.88 21.49
C LYS A 92 0.50 -7.94 21.28
N CYS A 93 -0.04 -9.08 20.82
CA CYS A 93 -1.47 -9.23 20.59
C CYS A 93 -2.28 -9.81 21.77
N ASP A 94 -1.66 -10.15 22.90
CA ASP A 94 -2.40 -10.58 24.08
C ASP A 94 -2.08 -9.70 25.30
N SER A 95 -3.16 -9.18 25.91
CA SER A 95 -3.20 -8.30 27.07
C SER A 95 -3.10 -6.80 26.75
N GLU A 96 -4.25 -6.14 26.64
CA GLU A 96 -4.80 -5.40 27.78
C GLU A 96 -6.09 -4.66 27.38
N LYS A 97 -7.19 -4.98 28.08
CA LYS A 97 -8.30 -4.05 28.28
C LYS A 97 -7.73 -2.74 28.84
N GLY A 98 -8.07 -1.60 28.24
CA GLY A 98 -7.84 -0.29 28.85
C GLY A 98 -7.15 0.69 27.91
N GLY A 99 -7.74 1.88 27.77
CA GLY A 99 -7.27 2.93 26.88
C GLY A 99 -5.82 3.33 27.11
N GLY A 100 -5.17 3.78 26.04
CA GLY A 100 -3.82 4.34 26.09
C GLY A 100 -3.00 3.99 24.85
N GLN A 101 -3.02 4.91 23.89
CA GLN A 101 -1.91 5.32 23.01
C GLN A 101 -0.76 4.30 22.82
N ARG A 102 -0.77 3.52 21.74
CA ARG A 102 0.31 2.56 21.44
C ARG A 102 0.78 2.65 19.98
N THR A 103 1.93 3.32 19.85
CA THR A 103 3.02 3.21 18.84
C THR A 103 2.65 2.84 17.40
N ARG A 104 2.53 3.92 16.61
CA ARG A 104 2.81 4.06 15.18
C ARG A 104 3.81 3.04 14.60
N SER A 105 3.32 2.19 13.71
CA SER A 105 3.99 1.93 12.43
C SER A 105 2.92 1.48 11.42
N SER A 106 2.06 2.42 11.03
CA SER A 106 1.40 2.31 9.73
C SER A 106 2.34 3.03 8.79
N VAL A 107 3.16 2.28 8.03
CA VAL A 107 3.88 2.88 6.90
C VAL A 107 2.85 3.07 5.78
N MET A 108 1.96 4.05 5.96
CA MET A 108 1.37 4.75 4.83
C MET A 108 2.47 5.66 4.28
N CYS A 109 2.99 5.33 3.10
CA CYS A 109 3.40 6.38 2.17
C CYS A 109 2.19 6.74 1.29
#